data_AF-A0A8S9P4J3-F1
#
_entry.id   AF-A0A8S9P4J3-F1
#
_cell.length_a   1.000
_cell.length_b   1.000
_cell.length_c   1.000
_cell.angle_alpha   90.00
_cell.angle_beta   90.00
_cell.angle_gamma   90.00
#
_symmetry.space_group_name_H-M   'P 1'
#
loop_
_entity.id
_entity.type
_entity.pdbx_description
1 polymer ?
#
loop_
_entity_poly.entity_id
_entity_poly.type
_entity_poly.pdbx_seq_one_letter_code
_entity_poly.pdbx_strand_id
1 'polypeptide(L)'
;MSRPGSVLHIMKAANVDQSRMLQQSICHVRASNWTFSVSWGYSAHIYENIFPRSYLKRPIETFRPWLRGRPPFYMFNTRPVSRDPCEAPHWFFFDSVEQEKEGVVTSYTREFPRNMTSCSFSGNISADPLALIRVFSPKTPKEERKVECCDVEYDGADVATMRLRDCR
;
A
#
# COMPACT_ATOMS: atom_id res chain seq x y z
N MET A 1 18.10 -8.01 -3.77
CA MET A 1 18.60 -7.24 -2.60
C MET A 1 19.12 -8.20 -1.54
N SER A 2 20.21 -7.91 -0.84
CA SER A 2 20.70 -8.75 0.28
C SER A 2 19.95 -8.41 1.57
N ARG A 3 19.92 -9.33 2.55
CA ARG A 3 19.24 -9.11 3.85
C ARG A 3 19.68 -7.81 4.55
N PRO A 4 20.99 -7.51 4.70
CA PRO A 4 21.42 -6.24 5.29
C PRO A 4 21.03 -5.03 4.42
N GLY A 5 21.08 -5.17 3.10
CA GLY A 5 20.64 -4.15 2.16
C GLY A 5 19.17 -3.78 2.34
N SER A 6 18.29 -4.77 2.58
CA SER A 6 16.87 -4.53 2.84
C SER A 6 16.61 -3.75 4.12
N VAL A 7 17.39 -3.99 5.18
CA VAL A 7 17.32 -3.20 6.42
C VAL A 7 17.73 -1.76 6.16
N LEU A 8 18.84 -1.55 5.46
CA LEU A 8 19.27 -0.20 5.10
C LEU A 8 18.23 0.50 4.21
N HIS A 9 17.55 -0.23 3.34
CA HIS A 9 16.53 0.29 2.43
C HIS A 9 15.30 0.83 3.17
N ILE A 10 14.70 0.05 4.07
CA ILE A 10 13.55 0.52 4.88
C ILE A 10 13.93 1.70 5.79
N MET A 11 15.18 1.73 6.28
CA MET A 11 15.67 2.83 7.12
C MET A 11 15.79 4.15 6.35
N LYS A 12 15.86 4.16 5.01
CA LYS A 12 15.79 5.40 4.23
C LYS A 12 14.46 6.12 4.45
N ALA A 13 13.34 5.39 4.38
CA ALA A 13 12.02 5.94 4.65
C ALA A 13 11.89 6.38 6.12
N ALA A 14 12.39 5.56 7.04
CA ALA A 14 12.41 5.86 8.47
C ALA A 14 13.13 7.18 8.77
N ASN A 15 14.30 7.43 8.18
CA ASN A 15 15.09 8.63 8.43
C ASN A 15 14.41 9.92 7.95
N VAL A 16 13.42 9.82 7.07
CA VAL A 16 12.68 10.98 6.56
C VAL A 16 11.39 11.20 7.35
N ASP A 17 10.63 10.13 7.61
CA ASP A 17 9.37 10.22 8.33
C ASP A 17 9.19 9.02 9.29
N GLN A 18 9.73 9.18 10.49
CA GLN A 18 9.68 8.16 11.54
C GLN A 18 8.26 7.93 12.07
N SER A 19 7.48 8.99 12.18
CA SER A 19 6.13 8.96 12.76
C SER A 19 5.14 8.15 11.91
N ARG A 20 5.31 8.14 10.59
CA ARG A 20 4.47 7.32 9.67
C ARG A 20 4.94 5.89 9.51
N MET A 21 6.11 5.51 10.02
CA MET A 21 6.55 4.11 9.95
C MET A 21 5.47 3.20 10.53
N LEU A 22 5.21 2.09 9.83
CA LEU A 22 4.22 1.09 10.21
C LEU A 22 2.77 1.61 10.26
N GLN A 23 2.51 2.85 9.82
CA GLN A 23 1.17 3.33 9.57
C GLN A 23 0.69 2.89 8.18
N GLN A 24 -0.62 2.68 8.07
CA GLN A 24 -1.29 2.27 6.85
C GLN A 24 -2.31 3.34 6.43
N SER A 25 -2.10 3.93 5.27
CA SER A 25 -3.02 4.90 4.68
C SER A 25 -3.91 4.20 3.65
N ILE A 26 -5.23 4.36 3.77
CA ILE A 26 -6.21 3.67 2.93
C ILE A 26 -7.08 4.69 2.18
N CYS A 27 -7.01 4.64 0.85
CA CYS A 27 -7.75 5.50 -0.07
C CYS A 27 -8.78 4.74 -0.88
N HIS A 28 -10.00 5.28 -0.97
CA HIS A 28 -11.06 4.70 -1.79
C HIS A 28 -11.29 5.58 -3.02
N VAL A 29 -11.08 5.02 -4.20
CA VAL A 29 -11.31 5.69 -5.48
C VAL A 29 -12.62 5.16 -6.07
N ARG A 30 -13.70 5.90 -5.83
CA ARG A 30 -15.05 5.47 -6.25
C ARG A 30 -15.24 5.42 -7.76
N ALA A 31 -14.52 6.25 -8.52
CA ALA A 31 -14.65 6.29 -9.98
C ALA A 31 -14.24 4.96 -10.65
N SER A 32 -13.23 4.27 -10.11
CA SER A 32 -12.75 2.97 -10.60
C SER A 32 -13.12 1.79 -9.71
N ASN A 33 -13.86 2.02 -8.61
CA ASN A 33 -14.10 1.05 -7.55
C ASN A 33 -12.83 0.44 -6.95
N TRP A 34 -11.75 1.22 -6.84
CA TRP A 34 -10.47 0.74 -6.33
C TRP A 34 -10.19 1.17 -4.90
N THR A 35 -9.40 0.36 -4.20
CA THR A 35 -8.84 0.72 -2.90
C THR A 35 -7.32 0.71 -2.94
N PHE A 36 -6.71 1.85 -2.62
CA PHE A 36 -5.28 1.96 -2.38
C PHE A 36 -5.01 1.73 -0.90
N SER A 37 -4.02 0.91 -0.59
CA SER A 37 -3.53 0.67 0.77
C SER A 37 -2.02 0.80 0.78
N VAL A 38 -1.53 1.89 1.35
CA VAL A 38 -0.09 2.20 1.41
C VAL A 38 0.40 1.96 2.82
N SER A 39 1.37 1.07 2.97
CA SER A 39 2.15 0.85 4.19
C SER A 39 3.48 1.60 4.04
N TRP A 40 3.63 2.69 4.79
CA TRP A 40 4.73 3.63 4.61
C TRP A 40 6.12 2.97 4.74
N GLY A 41 6.98 3.21 3.74
CA GLY A 41 8.35 2.70 3.71
C GLY A 41 8.49 1.20 3.46
N TYR A 42 7.40 0.50 3.12
CA TYR A 42 7.41 -0.94 2.87
C TYR A 42 6.74 -1.31 1.54
N SER A 43 5.42 -1.18 1.44
CA SER A 43 4.67 -1.62 0.27
C SER A 43 3.39 -0.82 0.06
N ALA A 44 2.93 -0.78 -1.18
CA ALA A 44 1.63 -0.24 -1.56
C ALA A 44 0.83 -1.32 -2.31
N HIS A 45 -0.48 -1.33 -2.08
CA HIS A 45 -1.39 -2.29 -2.66
C HIS A 45 -2.54 -1.56 -3.36
N ILE A 46 -2.90 -2.03 -4.56
CA ILE A 46 -4.13 -1.62 -5.24
C ILE A 46 -5.07 -2.82 -5.28
N TYR A 47 -6.28 -2.65 -4.76
CA TYR A 47 -7.35 -3.61 -4.86
C TYR A 47 -8.36 -3.11 -5.88
N GLU A 48 -8.75 -3.97 -6.82
CA GLU A 48 -9.79 -3.68 -7.81
C GLU A 48 -11.21 -3.87 -7.23
N ASN A 49 -11.37 -3.54 -5.96
CA ASN A 49 -12.64 -3.55 -5.24
C ASN A 49 -12.57 -2.56 -4.07
N ILE A 50 -13.74 -2.11 -3.61
CA ILE A 50 -13.86 -1.27 -2.43
C ILE A 50 -13.88 -2.15 -1.18
N PHE A 51 -12.74 -2.21 -0.47
CA PHE A 51 -12.64 -2.94 0.79
C PHE A 51 -12.80 -2.01 1.99
N PRO A 52 -13.52 -2.42 3.05
CA PRO A 52 -13.59 -1.64 4.27
C PRO A 52 -12.22 -1.61 4.96
N ARG A 53 -11.92 -0.48 5.62
CA ARG A 53 -10.66 -0.29 6.35
C ARG A 53 -10.41 -1.37 7.41
N SER A 54 -11.44 -1.87 8.06
CA SER A 54 -11.36 -2.95 9.05
C SER A 54 -10.84 -4.26 8.45
N TYR A 55 -11.18 -4.54 7.19
CA TYR A 55 -10.67 -5.69 6.46
C TYR A 55 -9.20 -5.47 6.09
N LEU A 56 -8.87 -4.32 5.50
CA LEU A 56 -7.50 -4.00 5.05
C LEU A 56 -6.47 -3.85 6.17
N LYS A 57 -6.90 -3.48 7.38
CA LYS A 57 -6.07 -3.47 8.59
C LYS A 57 -5.57 -4.86 9.00
N ARG A 58 -6.24 -5.94 8.58
CA ARG A 58 -5.74 -7.30 8.76
C ARG A 58 -4.74 -7.58 7.65
N PRO A 59 -3.44 -7.77 7.97
CA PRO A 59 -2.43 -8.00 6.95
C PRO A 59 -2.61 -9.35 6.27
N ILE A 60 -2.14 -9.44 5.03
CA ILE A 60 -2.05 -10.71 4.31
C ILE A 60 -0.96 -11.56 4.96
N GLU A 61 -1.24 -12.85 5.17
CA GLU A 61 -0.29 -13.82 5.69
C GLU A 61 0.78 -14.15 4.64
N THR A 62 1.86 -13.37 4.63
CA THR A 62 3.02 -13.56 3.74
C THR A 62 4.13 -14.40 4.38
N PHE A 63 3.98 -14.76 5.65
CA PHE A 63 4.92 -15.56 6.43
C PHE A 63 4.35 -16.96 6.68
N ARG A 64 5.23 -17.90 7.08
CA ARG A 64 4.83 -19.28 7.36
C ARG A 64 5.14 -19.61 8.82
N PRO A 65 4.28 -20.39 9.50
CA PRO A 65 4.55 -20.80 10.86
C PRO A 65 5.73 -21.78 10.86
N TRP A 66 6.62 -21.64 11.84
CA TRP A 66 7.72 -22.61 12.02
C TRP A 66 7.21 -23.93 12.59
N LEU A 67 6.35 -23.83 13.61
CA LEU A 67 5.77 -24.98 14.30
C LEU A 67 4.55 -25.47 13.54
N ARG A 68 4.45 -26.79 13.38
CA ARG A 68 3.22 -27.45 12.92
C ARG A 68 2.32 -27.65 14.13
N GLY A 69 1.09 -27.15 14.08
CA GLY A 69 0.15 -27.20 15.20
C GLY A 69 -1.25 -26.79 14.80
N ARG A 70 -2.14 -26.65 15.79
CA ARG A 70 -3.48 -26.07 15.57
C ARG A 70 -3.40 -24.54 15.77
N PRO A 71 -4.11 -23.74 14.96
CA PRO A 71 -4.21 -22.30 15.16
C PRO A 71 -4.70 -21.94 16.59
N PRO A 72 -4.39 -20.72 17.09
CA PRO A 72 -3.70 -19.62 16.40
C PRO A 72 -2.18 -19.79 16.37
N PHE A 73 -1.57 -19.46 15.23
CA PHE A 73 -0.10 -19.52 15.05
C PHE A 73 0.62 -18.21 15.43
N TYR A 74 -0.11 -17.10 15.53
CA TYR A 74 0.43 -15.76 15.65
C TYR A 74 -0.32 -14.95 16.71
N MET A 75 0.32 -13.92 17.24
CA MET A 75 -0.28 -13.02 18.23
C MET A 75 -1.26 -12.00 17.63
N PHE A 76 -1.47 -12.02 16.31
CA PHE A 76 -2.35 -11.11 15.59
C PHE A 76 -3.12 -11.83 14.49
N ASN A 77 -4.27 -11.25 14.13
CA ASN A 77 -5.12 -11.80 13.08
C ASN A 77 -4.57 -11.44 11.69
N THR A 78 -4.33 -12.46 10.88
CA THR A 78 -3.99 -12.35 9.45
C THR A 78 -5.20 -12.66 8.58
N ARG A 79 -5.10 -12.34 7.29
CA ARG A 79 -5.97 -12.92 6.26
C ARG A 79 -5.15 -13.79 5.31
N PRO A 80 -5.71 -14.89 4.78
CA PRO A 80 -5.01 -15.71 3.81
C PRO A 80 -4.78 -14.94 2.50
N VAL A 81 -3.80 -15.38 1.73
CA VAL A 81 -3.63 -14.94 0.34
C VAL A 81 -4.81 -15.48 -0.48
N SER A 82 -5.59 -14.57 -1.07
CA SER A 82 -6.72 -14.95 -1.93
C SER A 82 -6.25 -15.23 -3.36
N ARG A 83 -6.95 -16.15 -4.04
CA ARG A 83 -6.79 -16.42 -5.48
C ARG A 83 -7.86 -15.72 -6.32
N ASP A 84 -8.79 -15.03 -5.68
CA ASP A 84 -9.80 -14.24 -6.36
C ASP A 84 -9.15 -12.94 -6.89
N PRO A 85 -9.25 -12.67 -8.21
CA PRO A 85 -8.83 -11.40 -8.82
C PRO A 85 -9.35 -10.13 -8.12
N CYS A 86 -10.51 -10.18 -7.48
CA CYS A 86 -11.12 -9.05 -6.79
C CYS A 86 -10.60 -8.85 -5.37
N GLU A 87 -10.00 -9.88 -4.77
CA GLU A 87 -9.43 -9.83 -3.41
C GLU A 87 -7.90 -9.77 -3.40
N ALA A 88 -7.26 -10.30 -4.44
CA ALA A 88 -5.81 -10.26 -4.60
C ALA A 88 -5.34 -8.84 -4.97
N PRO A 89 -4.45 -8.20 -4.20
CA PRO A 89 -3.94 -6.89 -4.56
C PRO A 89 -2.91 -6.97 -5.69
N HIS A 90 -2.74 -5.84 -6.37
CA HIS A 90 -1.51 -5.51 -7.09
C HIS A 90 -0.44 -5.08 -6.10
N TRP A 91 0.74 -5.70 -6.15
CA TRP A 91 1.83 -5.45 -5.21
C TRP A 91 2.83 -4.43 -5.76
N PHE A 92 3.12 -3.41 -4.95
CA PHE A 92 4.15 -2.42 -5.21
C PHE A 92 5.06 -2.33 -3.99
N PHE A 93 6.36 -2.20 -4.21
CA PHE A 93 7.36 -2.17 -3.14
C PHE A 93 8.02 -0.79 -3.07
N PHE A 94 8.43 -0.41 -1.86
CA PHE A 94 9.12 0.85 -1.63
C PHE A 94 10.39 0.93 -2.48
N ASP A 95 10.51 2.01 -3.27
CA ASP A 95 11.63 2.27 -4.17
C ASP A 95 12.48 3.44 -3.68
N SER A 96 11.87 4.61 -3.48
CA SER A 96 12.59 5.82 -3.07
C SER A 96 11.74 6.72 -2.18
N VAL A 97 12.44 7.59 -1.44
CA VAL A 97 11.84 8.67 -0.66
C VAL A 97 12.60 9.96 -0.95
N GLU A 98 11.86 11.03 -1.21
CA GLU A 98 12.40 12.35 -1.54
C GLU A 98 11.73 13.41 -0.65
N GLN A 99 12.52 14.33 -0.11
CA GLN A 99 12.01 15.48 0.63
C GLN A 99 11.85 16.66 -0.31
N GLU A 100 10.64 17.17 -0.40
CA GLU A 100 10.31 18.37 -1.17
C GLU A 100 10.08 19.57 -0.24
N LYS A 101 9.87 20.76 -0.81
CA LYS A 101 9.62 21.98 -0.02
C LYS A 101 8.35 21.86 0.83
N GLU A 102 7.30 21.24 0.31
CA GLU A 102 5.96 21.19 0.93
C GLU A 102 5.62 19.83 1.57
N GLY A 103 6.47 18.81 1.39
CA GLY A 103 6.13 17.45 1.80
C GLY A 103 7.25 16.43 1.64
N VAL A 104 6.86 15.17 1.77
CA VAL A 104 7.68 14.00 1.48
C VAL A 104 6.97 13.19 0.40
N VAL A 105 7.72 12.81 -0.63
CA VAL A 105 7.27 11.96 -1.72
C VAL A 105 7.87 10.57 -1.52
N THR A 106 7.02 9.55 -1.49
CA THR A 106 7.47 8.15 -1.52
C THR A 106 7.02 7.48 -2.80
N SER A 107 7.94 6.78 -3.44
CA SER A 107 7.71 6.06 -4.70
C SER A 107 7.66 4.56 -4.43
N TYR A 108 6.68 3.88 -5.02
CA TYR A 108 6.52 2.44 -4.94
C TYR A 108 6.41 1.86 -6.35
N THR A 109 7.29 0.92 -6.68
CA THR A 109 7.38 0.32 -8.01
C THR A 109 6.84 -1.10 -7.99
N ARG A 110 6.28 -1.53 -9.13
CA ARG A 110 5.87 -2.92 -9.32
C ARG A 110 7.07 -3.76 -9.74
N GLU A 111 7.43 -4.73 -8.91
CA GLU A 111 8.51 -5.66 -9.24
C GLU A 111 8.03 -6.86 -10.07
N PHE A 112 6.81 -7.34 -9.80
CA PHE A 112 6.24 -8.51 -10.47
C PHE A 112 4.81 -8.24 -10.98
N PRO A 113 4.44 -8.73 -12.18
CA PRO A 113 3.06 -8.70 -12.63
C PRO A 113 2.18 -9.58 -11.75
N ARG A 114 0.90 -9.22 -11.62
CA ARG A 114 -0.05 -9.98 -10.80
C ARG A 114 -0.33 -11.38 -11.37
N ASN A 115 -0.16 -11.57 -12.68
CA ASN A 115 -0.44 -12.82 -13.41
C ASN A 115 -1.86 -13.37 -13.13
N MET A 116 -2.84 -12.47 -13.06
CA MET A 116 -4.25 -12.78 -12.86
C MET A 116 -5.09 -11.91 -13.80
N THR A 117 -6.30 -12.35 -14.13
CA THR A 117 -7.27 -11.53 -14.87
C THR A 117 -7.69 -10.32 -14.04
N SER A 118 -8.29 -9.31 -14.65
CA SER A 118 -8.89 -8.19 -13.90
C SER A 118 -10.11 -8.67 -13.09
N CYS A 119 -10.45 -7.91 -12.05
CA CYS A 119 -11.68 -8.11 -11.29
C CYS A 119 -12.90 -7.75 -12.15
N SER A 120 -13.89 -8.64 -12.24
CA SER A 120 -15.10 -8.37 -13.04
C SER A 120 -16.00 -7.27 -12.46
N PHE A 121 -15.92 -7.02 -11.14
CA PHE A 121 -16.73 -5.98 -10.46
C PHE A 121 -16.22 -4.56 -10.69
N SER A 122 -14.95 -4.36 -11.04
CA SER A 122 -14.41 -3.03 -11.37
C SER A 122 -14.70 -2.60 -12.82
N GLY A 123 -15.43 -3.41 -13.58
CA GLY A 123 -15.63 -3.22 -15.02
C GLY A 123 -14.36 -3.54 -15.82
N ASN A 124 -14.23 -2.98 -17.02
CA ASN A 124 -13.04 -3.17 -17.87
C ASN A 124 -11.81 -2.34 -17.42
N ILE A 125 -11.84 -1.75 -16.22
CA ILE A 125 -10.78 -0.90 -15.70
C ILE A 125 -9.88 -1.75 -14.80
N SER A 126 -8.69 -2.08 -15.31
CA SER A 126 -7.65 -2.83 -14.60
C SER A 126 -6.53 -1.90 -14.13
N ALA A 127 -5.93 -2.23 -12.98
CA ALA A 127 -4.73 -1.58 -12.48
C ALA A 127 -3.43 -2.23 -13.03
N ASP A 128 -3.52 -3.21 -13.92
CA ASP A 128 -2.38 -3.85 -14.58
C ASP A 128 -1.44 -2.88 -15.32
N PRO A 129 -1.89 -1.78 -15.95
CA PRO A 129 -0.96 -0.85 -16.61
C PRO A 129 -0.08 -0.05 -15.63
N LEU A 130 -0.48 0.09 -14.36
CA LEU A 130 0.23 0.90 -13.38
C LEU A 130 1.57 0.26 -12.99
N ALA A 131 2.67 0.95 -13.22
CA ALA A 131 4.02 0.53 -12.85
C ALA A 131 4.52 1.25 -11.58
N LEU A 132 4.01 2.45 -11.32
CA LEU A 132 4.50 3.34 -10.26
C LEU A 132 3.35 3.95 -9.45
N ILE A 133 3.50 3.98 -8.13
CA ILE A 133 2.66 4.76 -7.22
C ILE A 133 3.54 5.80 -6.53
N ARG A 134 3.16 7.07 -6.66
CA ARG A 134 3.77 8.19 -5.93
C ARG A 134 2.83 8.64 -4.82
N VAL A 135 3.33 8.72 -3.60
CA VAL A 135 2.56 9.14 -2.43
C VAL A 135 3.14 10.43 -1.88
N PHE A 136 2.39 11.51 -2.00
CA PHE A 136 2.71 12.81 -1.43
C PHE A 136 2.12 12.92 -0.04
N SER A 137 2.96 13.29 0.93
CA SER A 137 2.57 13.46 2.33
C SER A 137 3.06 14.78 2.89
N PRO A 138 2.32 15.41 3.82
CA PRO A 138 2.78 16.61 4.50
C PRO A 138 3.95 16.29 5.46
N LYS A 139 4.90 17.23 5.57
CA LYS A 139 6.16 17.11 6.33
C LYS A 139 6.01 16.71 7.80
N THR A 140 4.94 17.14 8.45
CA THR A 140 4.67 16.83 9.85
C THR A 140 3.46 15.91 9.91
N PRO A 141 3.66 14.62 10.20
CA PRO A 141 2.57 13.74 10.57
C PRO A 141 2.02 14.23 11.89
N LYS A 142 0.70 14.35 12.00
CA LYS A 142 0.10 14.75 13.28
C LYS A 142 0.38 13.64 14.31
N GLU A 143 0.87 14.03 15.49
CA GLU A 143 1.07 13.13 16.63
C GLU A 143 -0.23 12.43 17.07
N GLU A 144 -1.37 13.00 16.69
CA GLU A 144 -2.69 12.42 16.98
C GLU A 144 -3.04 11.29 16.00
N ARG A 145 -3.73 10.27 16.50
CA ARG A 145 -4.33 9.13 15.76
C ARG A 145 -5.45 9.55 14.80
N LYS A 146 -5.32 10.69 14.12
CA LYS A 146 -6.25 11.16 13.11
C LYS A 146 -5.99 10.40 11.82
N VAL A 147 -7.04 9.76 11.35
CA VAL A 147 -7.08 9.13 10.04
C VAL A 147 -6.84 10.22 8.99
N GLU A 148 -5.86 10.00 8.12
CA GLU A 148 -5.65 10.88 6.98
C GLU A 148 -6.60 10.53 5.83
N CYS A 149 -7.08 11.58 5.16
CA CYS A 149 -7.80 11.46 3.92
C CYS A 149 -6.82 11.55 2.75
N CYS A 150 -7.30 11.21 1.57
CA CYS A 150 -6.45 11.18 0.40
C CYS A 150 -7.27 11.30 -0.86
N ASP A 151 -6.60 11.79 -1.90
CA ASP A 151 -7.10 11.80 -3.26
C ASP A 151 -6.08 11.09 -4.16
N VAL A 152 -6.58 10.47 -5.23
CA VAL A 152 -5.74 9.77 -6.21
C VAL A 152 -5.98 10.39 -7.57
N GLU A 153 -4.89 10.82 -8.20
CA GLU A 153 -4.82 11.33 -9.56
C GLU A 153 -3.98 10.36 -10.40
N TYR A 154 -4.31 10.21 -11.68
CA TYR A 154 -3.54 9.36 -12.60
C TYR A 154 -2.76 10.27 -13.55
N ASP A 155 -1.45 10.05 -13.64
CA ASP A 155 -0.57 10.76 -14.56
C ASP A 155 -0.18 9.78 -15.68
N GLY A 156 -0.79 9.97 -16.85
CA GLY A 156 -0.69 8.99 -17.93
C GLY A 156 -1.40 7.67 -17.60
N ALA A 157 -0.86 6.56 -18.13
CA ALA A 157 -1.46 5.22 -17.99
C ALA A 157 -0.76 4.36 -16.94
N ASP A 158 0.48 4.69 -16.56
CA ASP A 158 1.38 3.85 -15.78
C ASP A 158 1.70 4.42 -14.39
N VAL A 159 1.34 5.68 -14.10
CA VAL A 159 1.63 6.33 -12.82
C VAL A 159 0.34 6.72 -12.08
N ALA A 160 0.23 6.29 -10.82
CA ALA A 160 -0.81 6.75 -9.90
C ALA A 160 -0.20 7.65 -8.82
N THR A 161 -0.77 8.84 -8.64
CA THR A 161 -0.35 9.82 -7.63
C THR A 161 -1.39 9.90 -6.53
N MET A 162 -1.02 9.48 -5.32
CA MET A 162 -1.86 9.57 -4.12
C MET A 162 -1.39 10.74 -3.25
N ARG A 163 -2.26 11.72 -2.98
CA ARG A 163 -1.98 12.84 -2.09
C ARG A 163 -2.68 12.65 -0.75
N LEU A 164 -1.91 12.63 0.34
CA LEU A 164 -2.44 12.60 1.70
C LEU A 164 -2.80 14.01 2.15
N ARG A 165 -3.95 14.16 2.81
CA ARG A 165 -4.46 15.43 3.34
C ARG A 165 -5.30 15.24 4.58
N ASP A 166 -5.60 16.36 5.23
CA ASP A 166 -6.58 16.39 6.30
C ASP A 166 -7.99 16.04 5.79
N CYS A 167 -8.70 15.24 6.58
CA CYS A 167 -10.11 15.01 6.38
C CYS A 167 -10.91 16.29 6.66
N ARG A 168 -11.91 16.55 5.83
CA ARG A 168 -12.89 17.62 6.02
C ARG A 168 -14.08 17.12 6.82
#